data_AF-A0A8T3W2H4-F1
#
_entry.id   AF-A0A8T3W2H4-F1
#
_cell.length_a   1.000
_cell.length_b   1.000
_cell.length_c   1.000
_cell.angle_alpha   90.00
_cell.angle_beta   90.00
_cell.angle_gamma   90.00
#
_symmetry.space_group_name_H-M   'P 1'
#
loop_
_entity.id
_entity.type
_entity.pdbx_description
1 polymer ?
#
loop_
_entity_poly.entity_id
_entity_poly.type
_entity_poly.pdbx_seq_one_letter_code
_entity_poly.pdbx_strand_id
1 'polypeptide(L)'
;MIKASKSKDKKDYEKTFPLDVNSEIGKEYLNVLEFGLEYALLNRLEMAYKAIEAIKEVLGEDIKYELWVNKNHNHAIYEDGYFIHRKGATPAKEGEKGIIPGNMRDGSFLVEGKGNPKFLNSSSHGAGRSMSRKEAKKKYSMKEFEESMKGIKGNITNKTLDELPMAYKDVFKIMESQKDSVKVLKHIKPIINWKG
;
A
#
# COMPACT_ATOMS: atom_id res chain seq x y z
N MET A 1 -13.10 16.55 1.97
CA MET A 1 -11.92 16.86 2.81
C MET A 1 -12.08 16.15 4.15
N ILE A 2 -11.12 15.31 4.53
CA ILE A 2 -11.20 14.47 5.74
C ILE A 2 -10.91 15.37 6.94
N LYS A 3 -11.89 15.51 7.85
CA LYS A 3 -11.71 16.20 9.13
C LYS A 3 -10.82 15.31 10.01
N ALA A 4 -9.65 15.84 10.39
CA ALA A 4 -8.86 15.35 11.51
C ALA A 4 -9.72 15.38 12.80
N SER A 5 -9.28 14.64 13.82
CA SER A 5 -9.97 14.42 15.09
C SER A 5 -10.73 15.68 15.58
N LYS A 6 -11.98 15.48 16.03
CA LYS A 6 -12.77 16.54 16.66
C LYS A 6 -12.18 16.85 18.04
N SER A 7 -11.03 17.51 18.09
CA SER A 7 -10.69 18.34 19.24
C SER A 7 -11.63 19.54 19.22
N LYS A 8 -12.37 19.76 20.32
CA LYS A 8 -13.23 20.94 20.47
C LYS A 8 -12.43 22.24 20.59
N ASP A 9 -11.12 22.14 20.80
CA ASP A 9 -10.21 23.26 20.90
C ASP A 9 -9.32 23.37 19.66
N LYS A 10 -9.51 24.45 18.91
CA LYS A 10 -8.83 24.77 17.63
C LYS A 10 -7.29 24.95 17.73
N LYS A 11 -6.64 24.56 18.82
CA LYS A 11 -5.21 24.84 19.09
C LYS A 11 -4.36 23.66 19.58
N ASP A 12 -4.95 22.54 19.96
CA ASP A 12 -4.14 21.36 20.35
C ASP A 12 -3.96 20.44 19.16
N TYR A 13 -2.82 20.59 18.48
CA TYR A 13 -2.26 19.50 17.70
C TYR A 13 -2.02 18.31 18.63
N GLU A 14 -2.19 17.07 18.14
CA GLU A 14 -1.85 15.87 18.92
C GLU A 14 -0.43 16.02 19.48
N LYS A 15 -0.27 15.81 20.79
CA LYS A 15 1.04 15.84 21.43
C LYS A 15 1.91 14.74 20.83
N THR A 16 2.93 15.13 20.08
CA THR A 16 3.93 14.21 19.53
C THR A 16 5.09 14.04 20.50
N PHE A 17 5.67 12.83 20.54
CA PHE A 17 6.83 12.50 21.35
C PHE A 17 8.00 12.12 20.42
N PRO A 18 8.67 13.10 19.80
CA PRO A 18 9.81 12.81 18.94
C PRO A 18 10.97 12.24 19.76
N LEU A 19 11.73 11.32 19.16
CA LEU A 19 12.98 10.80 19.73
C LEU A 19 14.15 11.52 19.07
N ASP A 20 15.13 11.94 19.87
CA ASP A 20 16.42 12.36 19.34
C ASP A 20 17.15 11.12 18.80
N VAL A 21 17.51 11.14 17.53
CA VAL A 21 18.19 10.03 16.84
C VAL A 21 19.57 9.73 17.43
N ASN A 22 20.18 10.67 18.15
CA ASN A 22 21.46 10.47 18.83
C ASN A 22 21.31 9.90 20.25
N SER A 23 20.11 9.98 20.84
CA SER A 23 19.80 9.37 22.12
C SER A 23 19.84 7.84 22.03
N GLU A 24 20.02 7.18 23.18
CA GLU A 24 19.99 5.72 23.27
C GLU A 24 18.69 5.14 22.71
N ILE A 25 17.54 5.65 23.17
CA ILE A 25 16.21 5.21 22.71
C ILE A 25 15.97 5.50 21.22
N GLY A 26 16.54 6.58 20.67
CA GLY A 26 16.45 6.89 19.24
C GLY A 26 17.22 5.89 18.39
N LYS A 27 18.43 5.51 18.82
CA LYS A 27 19.24 4.48 18.14
C LYS A 27 18.58 3.11 18.23
N GLU A 28 18.03 2.74 19.38
CA GLU A 28 17.28 1.51 19.54
C GLU A 28 16.05 1.47 18.63
N TYR A 29 15.29 2.57 18.57
CA TYR A 29 14.15 2.69 17.66
C TYR A 29 14.57 2.48 16.20
N LEU A 30 15.66 3.11 15.76
CA LEU A 30 16.16 2.96 14.39
C LEU A 30 16.61 1.53 14.08
N ASN A 31 17.27 0.87 15.02
CA ASN A 31 17.67 -0.53 14.89
C ASN A 31 16.45 -1.47 14.76
N VAL A 32 15.43 -1.28 15.60
CA VAL A 32 14.19 -2.07 15.52
C VAL A 32 13.41 -1.76 14.24
N LEU A 33 13.41 -0.50 13.80
CA LEU A 33 12.80 -0.10 12.54
C LEU A 33 13.49 -0.81 11.36
N GLU A 34 14.81 -0.80 11.29
CA GLU A 34 15.59 -1.48 10.25
C GLU A 34 15.30 -2.98 10.22
N PHE A 35 15.36 -3.64 11.38
CA PHE A 35 14.97 -5.05 11.51
C PHE A 35 13.56 -5.31 10.99
N GLY A 36 12.58 -4.46 11.34
CA GLY A 36 11.21 -4.59 10.87
C GLY A 36 11.08 -4.46 9.34
N LEU A 37 11.88 -3.59 8.71
CA LEU A 37 11.89 -3.40 7.26
C LEU A 37 12.52 -4.60 6.55
N GLU A 38 13.61 -5.16 7.08
CA GLU A 38 14.25 -6.37 6.57
C GLU A 38 13.35 -7.59 6.70
N TYR A 39 12.76 -7.79 7.88
CA TYR A 39 11.78 -8.86 8.11
C TYR A 39 10.62 -8.76 7.12
N ALA A 40 10.09 -7.55 6.90
CA ALA A 40 9.00 -7.34 5.96
C ALA A 40 9.40 -7.64 4.50
N LEU A 41 10.65 -7.37 4.11
CA LEU A 41 11.17 -7.76 2.80
C LEU A 41 11.24 -9.28 2.68
N LEU A 42 11.88 -9.97 3.63
CA LEU A 42 12.03 -11.43 3.62
C LEU A 42 10.67 -12.12 3.59
N ASN A 43 9.71 -11.65 4.40
CA ASN A 43 8.35 -12.18 4.39
C ASN A 43 7.69 -12.04 3.01
N ARG A 44 7.84 -10.89 2.34
CA ARG A 44 7.29 -10.70 0.97
C ARG A 44 7.97 -11.58 -0.07
N LEU A 45 9.29 -11.79 0.04
CA LEU A 45 10.03 -12.67 -0.86
C LEU A 45 9.58 -14.13 -0.68
N GLU A 46 9.41 -14.59 0.55
CA GLU A 46 8.90 -15.94 0.84
C GLU A 46 7.48 -16.12 0.29
N MET A 47 6.59 -15.15 0.52
CA MET A 47 5.24 -15.18 -0.05
C MET A 47 5.25 -15.22 -1.59
N ALA A 48 6.12 -14.44 -2.23
CA ALA A 48 6.24 -14.44 -3.69
C ALA A 48 6.76 -15.79 -4.21
N TYR A 49 7.78 -16.35 -3.54
CA TYR A 49 8.33 -17.66 -3.87
C TYR A 49 7.27 -18.76 -3.77
N LYS A 50 6.50 -18.80 -2.66
CA LYS A 50 5.42 -19.78 -2.48
C LYS A 50 4.30 -19.63 -3.50
N ALA A 51 3.95 -18.39 -3.87
CA ALA A 51 2.96 -18.14 -4.91
C ALA A 51 3.43 -18.63 -6.29
N ILE A 52 4.72 -18.44 -6.61
CA ILE A 52 5.34 -18.92 -7.85
C ILE A 52 5.37 -20.45 -7.87
N GLU A 53 5.77 -21.11 -6.78
CA GLU A 53 5.76 -22.58 -6.66
C GLU A 53 4.35 -23.14 -6.94
N ALA A 54 3.31 -22.57 -6.32
CA ALA A 54 1.94 -23.00 -6.52
C ALA A 54 1.48 -22.83 -7.99
N ILE A 55 1.88 -21.74 -8.65
CA ILE A 55 1.55 -21.53 -10.07
C ILE A 55 2.26 -22.56 -10.96
N LYS A 56 3.55 -22.84 -10.71
CA LYS A 56 4.32 -23.85 -11.45
C LYS A 56 3.70 -25.24 -11.30
N GLU A 57 3.31 -25.62 -10.09
CA GLU A 57 2.67 -26.92 -9.83
C GLU A 57 1.38 -27.09 -10.64
N VAL A 58 0.54 -26.06 -10.70
CA VAL A 58 -0.71 -26.09 -11.46
C VAL A 58 -0.48 -26.12 -12.97
N LEU A 59 0.52 -25.39 -13.48
CA LEU A 59 0.80 -25.34 -14.91
C LEU A 59 1.61 -26.55 -15.42
N GLY A 60 2.35 -27.22 -14.53
CA GLY A 60 3.24 -28.31 -14.89
C GLY A 60 4.49 -27.87 -15.67
N GLU A 61 4.84 -26.58 -15.63
CA GLU A 61 5.99 -26.02 -16.32
C GLU A 61 6.67 -24.90 -15.53
N ASP A 62 7.93 -24.61 -15.88
CA ASP A 62 8.65 -23.48 -15.33
C ASP A 62 8.14 -22.16 -15.89
N ILE A 63 7.78 -21.25 -15.00
CA ILE A 63 7.40 -19.88 -15.36
C ILE A 63 8.59 -18.93 -15.27
N LYS A 64 8.66 -17.98 -16.22
CA LYS A 64 9.56 -16.84 -16.15
C LYS A 64 8.92 -15.73 -15.33
N TYR A 65 9.65 -15.19 -14.37
CA TYR A 65 9.22 -14.10 -13.51
C TYR A 65 10.39 -13.19 -13.17
N GLU A 66 10.07 -11.96 -12.79
CA GLU A 66 11.04 -11.00 -12.28
C GLU A 66 10.45 -10.24 -11.09
N LEU A 67 11.31 -9.87 -10.14
CA LEU A 67 10.91 -8.95 -9.08
C LEU A 67 10.91 -7.52 -9.64
N TRP A 68 9.73 -7.06 -10.07
CA TRP A 68 9.61 -5.72 -10.68
C TRP A 68 9.80 -4.59 -9.67
N VAL A 69 9.18 -4.72 -8.49
CA VAL A 69 9.15 -3.67 -7.47
C VAL A 69 8.98 -4.26 -6.08
N ASN A 70 9.69 -3.69 -5.11
CA ASN A 70 9.50 -3.92 -3.69
C ASN A 70 9.57 -2.56 -2.97
N LYS A 71 8.49 -2.17 -2.29
CA LYS A 71 8.41 -0.87 -1.58
C LYS A 71 7.75 -1.03 -0.22
N ASN A 72 8.41 -0.46 0.78
CA ASN A 72 7.80 -0.20 2.08
C ASN A 72 7.03 1.13 1.99
N HIS A 73 5.88 1.22 2.66
CA HIS A 73 5.05 2.44 2.69
C HIS A 73 4.88 3.03 4.09
N ASN A 74 5.48 2.38 5.09
CA ASN A 74 5.54 2.81 6.48
C ASN A 74 6.99 2.67 6.94
N HIS A 75 7.74 3.77 6.96
CA HIS A 75 9.16 3.78 7.35
C HIS A 75 9.64 5.22 7.63
N ALA A 76 10.83 5.34 8.22
CA ALA A 76 11.61 6.58 8.26
C ALA A 76 13.00 6.27 7.69
N ILE A 77 13.42 6.98 6.64
CA ILE A 77 14.73 6.78 6.00
C ILE A 77 15.48 8.09 6.03
N TYR A 78 16.76 8.03 6.37
CA TYR A 78 17.65 9.19 6.31
C TYR A 78 18.03 9.49 4.85
N GLU A 79 17.60 10.63 4.34
CA GLU A 79 17.85 11.10 2.97
C GLU A 79 18.09 12.62 3.03
N ASP A 80 19.08 13.12 2.28
CA ASP A 80 19.33 14.57 2.12
C ASP A 80 19.52 15.36 3.43
N GLY A 81 20.07 14.71 4.47
CA GLY A 81 20.38 15.36 5.75
C GLY A 81 19.26 15.27 6.80
N TYR A 82 18.12 14.66 6.48
CA TYR A 82 16.98 14.51 7.39
C TYR A 82 16.30 13.15 7.27
N PHE A 83 15.51 12.77 8.27
CA PHE A 83 14.66 11.59 8.18
C PHE A 83 13.36 11.91 7.45
N ILE A 84 13.09 11.21 6.34
CA ILE A 84 11.81 11.26 5.65
C ILE A 84 10.90 10.18 6.20
N HIS A 85 9.91 10.58 7.00
CA HIS A 85 8.88 9.71 7.52
C HIS A 85 7.76 9.53 6.49
N ARG A 86 7.53 8.30 6.06
CA ARG A 86 6.44 7.92 5.15
C ARG A 86 5.49 6.99 5.90
N LYS A 87 4.21 7.35 5.95
CA LYS A 87 3.13 6.52 6.49
C LYS A 87 1.98 6.49 5.49
N GLY A 88 1.78 5.36 4.84
CA GLY A 88 0.88 5.24 3.69
C GLY A 88 1.37 5.99 2.44
N ALA A 89 2.68 6.17 2.30
CA ALA A 89 3.33 6.83 1.17
C ALA A 89 4.59 6.05 0.77
N THR A 90 5.00 6.11 -0.49
CA THR A 90 6.19 5.42 -1.02
C THR A 90 7.17 6.40 -1.65
N PRO A 91 8.48 6.09 -1.68
CA PRO A 91 9.44 6.83 -2.51
C PRO A 91 9.02 6.82 -3.99
N ALA A 92 9.22 7.96 -4.65
CA ALA A 92 8.90 8.24 -6.04
C ALA A 92 9.94 9.23 -6.61
N LYS A 93 11.23 8.92 -6.43
CA LYS A 93 12.33 9.65 -7.07
C LYS A 93 12.22 9.56 -8.60
N GLU A 94 12.86 10.47 -9.32
CA GLU A 94 12.83 10.48 -10.79
C GLU A 94 13.27 9.11 -11.34
N GLY A 95 12.44 8.48 -12.17
CA GLY A 95 12.72 7.16 -12.76
C GLY A 95 12.50 5.97 -11.82
N GLU A 96 12.13 6.20 -10.56
CA GLU A 96 11.98 5.11 -9.58
C GLU A 96 10.70 4.31 -9.85
N LYS A 97 10.85 3.00 -10.10
CA LYS A 97 9.70 2.09 -10.27
C LYS A 97 8.87 1.98 -8.99
N GLY A 98 7.56 2.06 -9.13
CA GLY A 98 6.59 1.97 -8.05
C GLY A 98 5.36 1.13 -8.43
N ILE A 99 4.53 0.85 -7.43
CA ILE A 99 3.21 0.22 -7.59
C ILE A 99 2.19 0.90 -6.70
N ILE A 100 1.01 1.21 -7.24
CA ILE A 100 -0.14 1.78 -6.53
C ILE A 100 -1.27 0.74 -6.54
N PRO A 101 -1.48 -0.02 -5.46
CA PRO A 101 -2.59 -0.96 -5.34
C PRO A 101 -3.92 -0.21 -5.18
N GLY A 102 -4.91 -0.60 -5.98
CA GLY A 102 -6.28 -0.12 -5.87
C GLY A 102 -7.08 -0.91 -4.85
N ASN A 103 -7.83 -1.90 -5.33
CA ASN A 103 -8.63 -2.81 -4.52
C ASN A 103 -8.69 -4.20 -5.19
N MET A 104 -9.46 -5.12 -4.61
CA MET A 104 -9.54 -6.51 -5.09
C MET A 104 -10.04 -6.66 -6.54
N ARG A 105 -10.70 -5.64 -7.11
CA ARG A 105 -11.26 -5.63 -8.47
C ARG A 105 -10.52 -4.70 -9.42
N ASP A 106 -10.27 -3.48 -8.99
CA ASP A 106 -9.82 -2.41 -9.87
C ASP A 106 -8.34 -2.52 -10.22
N GLY A 107 -7.60 -3.36 -9.50
CA GLY A 107 -6.22 -3.73 -9.81
C GLY A 107 -5.21 -2.72 -9.30
N SER A 108 -4.03 -2.72 -9.92
CA SER A 108 -2.89 -1.90 -9.49
C SER A 108 -2.28 -1.15 -10.66
N PHE A 109 -1.62 -0.02 -10.38
CA PHE A 109 -0.88 0.75 -11.38
C PHE A 109 0.61 0.54 -11.17
N LEU A 110 1.31 0.10 -12.21
CA LEU A 110 2.76 0.19 -12.28
C LEU A 110 3.11 1.63 -12.68
N VAL A 111 3.98 2.24 -11.90
CA VAL A 111 4.29 3.66 -12.02
C VAL A 111 5.80 3.91 -12.00
N GLU A 112 6.17 5.10 -12.43
CA GLU A 112 7.52 5.64 -12.37
C GLU A 112 7.47 7.00 -11.66
N GLY A 113 8.36 7.23 -10.70
CA GLY A 113 8.43 8.49 -9.97
C GLY A 113 8.89 9.65 -10.83
N LYS A 114 8.34 10.83 -10.56
CA LYS A 114 8.69 12.11 -11.21
C LYS A 114 9.62 12.99 -10.37
N GLY A 115 10.17 12.46 -9.27
CA GLY A 115 11.14 13.17 -8.43
C GLY A 115 10.67 14.53 -7.95
N ASN A 116 9.38 14.66 -7.60
CA ASN A 116 8.82 15.96 -7.27
C ASN A 116 9.29 16.43 -5.88
N PRO A 117 10.10 17.49 -5.79
CA PRO A 117 10.69 17.93 -4.52
C PRO A 117 9.64 18.50 -3.56
N LYS A 118 8.52 19.05 -4.08
CA LYS A 118 7.40 19.54 -3.23
C LYS A 118 6.74 18.40 -2.44
N PHE A 119 6.90 17.17 -2.89
CA PHE A 119 6.36 15.97 -2.25
C PHE A 119 7.46 15.13 -1.59
N LEU A 120 8.65 15.70 -1.37
CA LEU A 120 9.80 14.96 -0.85
C LEU A 120 10.05 13.67 -1.65
N ASN A 121 9.93 13.76 -2.98
CA ASN A 121 10.08 12.64 -3.90
C ASN A 121 9.23 11.43 -3.49
N SER A 122 7.96 11.65 -3.16
CA SER A 122 7.06 10.61 -2.64
C SER A 122 5.74 10.57 -3.39
N SER A 123 5.10 9.39 -3.40
CA SER A 123 3.76 9.14 -3.93
C SER A 123 2.84 8.54 -2.87
N SER A 124 1.53 8.48 -3.14
CA SER A 124 0.64 7.65 -2.33
C SER A 124 1.04 6.18 -2.43
N HIS A 125 0.67 5.37 -1.43
CA HIS A 125 0.91 3.93 -1.50
C HIS A 125 -0.24 3.14 -2.14
N GLY A 126 -1.44 3.71 -2.30
CA GLY A 126 -2.64 2.98 -2.68
C GLY A 126 -3.92 3.81 -2.56
N ALA A 127 -5.07 3.22 -2.91
CA ALA A 127 -6.34 3.96 -2.92
C ALA A 127 -6.78 4.45 -1.53
N GLY A 128 -6.45 3.69 -0.49
CA GLY A 128 -6.93 3.92 0.87
C GLY A 128 -8.42 3.62 1.03
N ARG A 129 -8.84 3.41 2.28
CA ARG A 129 -10.24 3.06 2.60
C ARG A 129 -11.14 4.28 2.54
N SER A 130 -12.36 4.10 2.03
CA SER A 130 -13.44 5.09 2.08
C SER A 130 -14.29 4.95 3.35
N MET A 131 -14.30 3.75 3.97
CA MET A 131 -15.05 3.46 5.19
C MET A 131 -14.33 2.46 6.11
N SER A 132 -14.79 2.39 7.36
CA SER A 132 -14.24 1.45 8.35
C SER A 132 -14.59 0.00 8.00
N ARG A 133 -13.84 -0.96 8.55
CA ARG A 133 -14.13 -2.40 8.36
C ARG A 133 -15.50 -2.79 8.91
N LYS A 134 -15.86 -2.26 10.08
CA LYS A 134 -17.15 -2.49 10.73
C LYS A 134 -18.30 -1.93 9.91
N GLU A 135 -18.12 -0.74 9.34
CA GLU A 135 -19.12 -0.11 8.49
C GLU A 135 -19.32 -0.90 7.19
N ALA A 136 -18.23 -1.33 6.54
CA ALA A 136 -18.31 -2.17 5.33
C ALA A 136 -19.12 -3.45 5.58
N LYS A 137 -18.84 -4.17 6.68
CA LYS A 137 -19.59 -5.39 7.07
C LYS A 137 -21.06 -5.15 7.41
N LYS A 138 -21.41 -3.95 7.84
CA LYS A 138 -22.80 -3.59 8.14
C LYS A 138 -23.57 -3.14 6.89
N LYS A 139 -22.87 -2.51 5.95
CA LYS A 139 -23.46 -1.85 4.79
C LYS A 139 -23.67 -2.79 3.60
N TYR A 140 -22.76 -3.73 3.39
CA TYR A 140 -22.76 -4.59 2.21
C TYR A 140 -23.02 -6.04 2.56
N SER A 141 -23.63 -6.75 1.63
CA SER A 141 -23.94 -8.18 1.69
C SER A 141 -22.91 -9.03 0.96
N MET A 142 -22.90 -10.33 1.25
CA MET A 142 -22.07 -11.29 0.51
C MET A 142 -22.44 -11.35 -0.98
N LYS A 143 -23.72 -11.19 -1.31
CA LYS A 143 -24.19 -11.17 -2.70
C LYS A 143 -23.59 -9.99 -3.48
N GLU A 144 -23.63 -8.79 -2.91
CA GLU A 144 -22.99 -7.61 -3.52
C GLU A 144 -21.47 -7.81 -3.66
N PHE A 145 -20.84 -8.48 -2.70
CA PHE A 145 -19.41 -8.79 -2.78
C PHE A 145 -19.10 -9.76 -3.93
N GLU A 146 -19.84 -10.86 -4.03
CA GLU A 146 -19.71 -11.84 -5.13
C GLU A 146 -19.94 -11.19 -6.50
N GLU A 147 -21.00 -10.38 -6.63
CA GLU A 147 -21.30 -9.65 -7.84
C GLU A 147 -20.18 -8.68 -8.22
N SER A 148 -19.62 -7.96 -7.24
CA SER A 148 -18.53 -7.01 -7.46
C SER A 148 -17.22 -7.67 -7.92
N MET A 149 -17.05 -8.96 -7.61
CA MET A 149 -15.85 -9.74 -7.92
C MET A 149 -16.04 -10.65 -9.14
N LYS A 150 -17.16 -10.54 -9.86
CA LYS A 150 -17.43 -11.35 -11.06
C LYS A 150 -16.28 -11.25 -12.08
N GLY A 151 -15.76 -12.41 -12.48
CA GLY A 151 -14.61 -12.51 -13.38
C GLY A 151 -13.25 -12.58 -12.68
N ILE A 152 -13.21 -12.46 -11.34
CA ILE A 152 -12.00 -12.55 -10.53
C ILE A 152 -12.16 -13.74 -9.58
N LYS A 153 -11.21 -14.67 -9.62
CA LYS A 153 -11.18 -15.82 -8.70
C LYS A 153 -10.53 -15.43 -7.39
N GLY A 154 -11.11 -15.84 -6.27
CA GLY A 154 -10.56 -15.47 -4.97
C GLY A 154 -11.38 -15.97 -3.81
N ASN A 155 -10.86 -15.74 -2.60
CA ASN A 155 -11.55 -16.13 -1.38
C ASN A 155 -12.61 -15.10 -0.97
N ILE A 156 -13.76 -15.14 -1.65
CA ILE A 156 -14.90 -14.28 -1.38
C ILE A 156 -15.71 -14.88 -0.22
N THR A 157 -15.43 -14.42 0.99
CA THR A 157 -16.07 -14.93 2.22
C THR A 157 -16.50 -13.80 3.15
N ASN A 158 -17.33 -14.12 4.16
CA ASN A 158 -17.71 -13.18 5.21
C ASN A 158 -16.50 -12.61 5.98
N LYS A 159 -15.38 -13.36 6.05
CA LYS A 159 -14.15 -12.89 6.72
C LYS A 159 -13.50 -11.74 5.96
N THR A 160 -13.56 -11.80 4.63
CA THR A 160 -12.98 -10.83 3.69
C THR A 160 -13.96 -9.74 3.25
N LEU A 161 -15.20 -9.73 3.74
CA LEU A 161 -16.23 -8.79 3.32
C LEU A 161 -15.82 -7.34 3.55
N ASP A 162 -15.02 -7.03 4.58
CA ASP A 162 -14.52 -5.67 4.80
C ASP A 162 -13.50 -5.19 3.77
N GLU A 163 -13.04 -6.07 2.89
CA GLU A 163 -12.07 -5.80 1.81
C GLU A 163 -12.74 -5.64 0.44
N LEU A 164 -14.08 -5.73 0.36
CA LEU A 164 -14.80 -5.58 -0.90
C LEU A 164 -14.43 -4.27 -1.61
N PRO A 165 -14.47 -4.21 -2.95
CA PRO A 165 -13.93 -3.07 -3.69
C PRO A 165 -14.59 -1.73 -3.32
N MET A 166 -15.87 -1.74 -2.89
CA MET A 166 -16.63 -0.56 -2.49
C MET A 166 -16.16 0.05 -1.15
N ALA A 167 -15.42 -0.70 -0.33
CA ALA A 167 -14.83 -0.19 0.91
C ALA A 167 -13.61 0.73 0.67
N TYR A 168 -13.13 0.80 -0.56
CA TYR A 168 -11.98 1.58 -0.98
C TYR A 168 -12.40 2.86 -1.70
N LYS A 169 -11.49 3.85 -1.72
CA LYS A 169 -11.66 5.02 -2.59
C LYS A 169 -11.44 4.62 -4.04
N ASP A 170 -11.95 5.45 -4.94
CA ASP A 170 -11.70 5.33 -6.38
C ASP A 170 -10.21 5.54 -6.67
N VAL A 171 -9.52 4.46 -7.04
CA VAL A 171 -8.09 4.47 -7.35
C VAL A 171 -7.77 5.38 -8.53
N PHE A 172 -8.67 5.54 -9.50
CA PHE A 172 -8.44 6.40 -10.66
C PHE A 172 -8.40 7.88 -10.24
N LYS A 173 -9.27 8.29 -9.30
CA LYS A 173 -9.20 9.64 -8.71
C LYS A 173 -7.92 9.86 -7.91
N ILE A 174 -7.44 8.83 -7.22
CA ILE A 174 -6.17 8.88 -6.50
C ILE A 174 -5.01 9.05 -7.48
N MET A 175 -5.02 8.31 -8.59
CA MET A 175 -4.01 8.46 -9.65
C MET A 175 -4.02 9.87 -10.25
N GLU A 176 -5.20 10.42 -10.58
CA GLU A 176 -5.31 11.78 -11.11
C GLU A 176 -4.78 12.82 -10.10
N SER A 177 -5.07 12.63 -8.81
CA SER A 177 -4.64 13.55 -7.75
C SER A 177 -3.13 13.55 -7.49
N GLN A 178 -2.40 12.53 -7.95
CA GLN A 178 -0.94 12.39 -7.76
C GLN A 178 -0.17 12.38 -9.08
N LYS A 179 -0.76 12.89 -10.17
CA LYS A 179 -0.11 12.95 -11.49
C LYS A 179 1.20 13.72 -11.50
N ASP A 180 1.40 14.65 -10.56
CA ASP A 180 2.66 15.40 -10.41
C ASP A 180 3.72 14.63 -9.62
N SER A 181 3.37 13.51 -9.00
CA SER A 181 4.27 12.64 -8.24
C SER A 181 4.76 11.45 -9.08
N VAL A 182 3.87 10.86 -9.89
CA VAL A 182 4.16 9.65 -10.66
C VAL A 182 3.60 9.68 -12.07
N LYS A 183 4.25 8.96 -12.98
CA LYS A 183 3.77 8.61 -14.32
C LYS A 183 3.27 7.17 -14.31
N VAL A 184 2.11 6.91 -14.93
CA VAL A 184 1.59 5.55 -15.11
C VAL A 184 2.34 4.87 -16.25
N LEU A 185 2.90 3.69 -15.98
CA LEU A 185 3.50 2.81 -16.99
C LEU A 185 2.49 1.78 -17.48
N LYS A 186 1.74 1.16 -16.56
CA LYS A 186 0.75 0.12 -16.89
C LYS A 186 -0.34 0.04 -15.83
N HIS A 187 -1.55 -0.27 -16.25
CA HIS A 187 -2.64 -0.69 -15.35
C HIS A 187 -2.81 -2.21 -15.46
N ILE A 188 -2.71 -2.91 -14.33
CA ILE A 188 -2.86 -4.37 -14.25
C ILE A 188 -4.15 -4.73 -13.52
N LYS A 189 -4.96 -5.59 -14.14
CA LYS A 189 -6.21 -6.11 -13.56
C LYS A 189 -5.98 -7.51 -12.98
N PRO A 190 -6.53 -7.82 -11.79
CA PRO A 190 -6.38 -9.12 -11.18
C PRO A 190 -7.30 -10.14 -11.88
N ILE A 191 -6.78 -11.35 -12.10
CA ILE A 191 -7.58 -12.53 -12.44
C ILE A 191 -7.79 -13.42 -11.21
N ILE A 192 -6.83 -13.39 -10.29
CA ILE A 192 -6.85 -14.07 -9.00
C ILE A 192 -6.60 -13.02 -7.91
N ASN A 193 -7.37 -13.09 -6.83
CA ASN A 193 -7.18 -12.28 -5.63
C ASN A 193 -7.28 -13.17 -4.39
N TRP A 194 -6.27 -13.17 -3.54
CA TRP A 194 -6.26 -13.94 -2.30
C TRP A 194 -5.94 -13.03 -1.12
N LYS A 195 -6.79 -13.04 -0.09
CA LYS A 195 -6.68 -12.22 1.11
C LYS A 195 -6.55 -13.10 2.35
N GLY A 196 -5.52 -12.85 3.17
CA GLY A 196 -5.34 -13.48 4.49
C GLY A 196 -6.08 -12.74 5.59
#